data_AF-A0A414BUS2-F1
#
_entry.id   AF-A0A414BUS2-F1
#
_cell.length_a   1.000
_cell.length_b   1.000
_cell.length_c   1.000
_cell.angle_alpha   90.00
_cell.angle_beta   90.00
_cell.angle_gamma   90.00
#
_symmetry.space_group_name_H-M   'P 1'
#
loop_
_entity.id
_entity.type
_entity.pdbx_description
1 polymer ?
#
loop_
_entity_poly.entity_id
_entity_poly.type
_entity_poly.pdbx_seq_one_letter_code
_entity_poly.pdbx_strand_id
1 'polypeptide(L)'
;MGLFGFHSFLCCRSRDYHLVINTLIHTVMTMDITKSVAFTGHRSERILQVRMLYLYLDIVSQVKRLYSLGYRYFLSGMAEGFDLLAAQAVADLKMEYTDIRLIAVVPFRRQSDRYRPENKSLYDRIMKTADETVILREDYCKGCFHHRNDYLIDNSEIILAYWDKQPYGGTYYTVGKARMMNRNIINLYK
;
A
#
# COMPACT_ATOMS: atom_id res chain seq x y z
N MET A 1 -11.58 2.03 60.83
CA MET A 1 -11.20 0.62 60.56
C MET A 1 -11.55 0.31 59.12
N GLY A 2 -10.59 -0.16 58.33
CA GLY A 2 -10.80 -0.63 56.95
C GLY A 2 -10.13 0.22 55.86
N LEU A 3 -8.80 0.12 55.74
CA LEU A 3 -8.01 0.50 54.57
C LEU A 3 -8.16 -0.54 53.46
N PHE A 4 -8.26 -0.10 52.20
CA PHE A 4 -7.74 -0.67 50.92
C PHE A 4 -8.25 0.30 49.83
N GLY A 5 -7.51 0.84 48.86
CA GLY A 5 -6.18 0.63 48.32
C GLY A 5 -6.24 1.16 46.88
N PHE A 6 -5.45 2.20 46.60
CA PHE A 6 -5.05 2.78 45.30
C PHE A 6 -5.57 2.13 43.99
N HIS A 7 -6.13 2.95 43.09
CA HIS A 7 -5.44 3.21 41.82
C HIS A 7 -5.95 4.46 41.08
N SER A 8 -4.98 5.32 40.80
CA SER A 8 -5.03 6.54 40.04
C SER A 8 -5.26 6.25 38.55
N PHE A 9 -6.25 6.90 37.94
CA PHE A 9 -6.30 7.07 36.48
C PHE A 9 -6.37 8.56 36.15
N LEU A 10 -5.25 9.27 36.38
CA LEU A 10 -4.90 10.40 35.53
C LEU A 10 -4.26 9.79 34.27
N CYS A 11 -5.03 9.61 33.20
CA CYS A 11 -4.42 9.43 31.88
C CYS A 11 -4.18 10.82 31.28
N CYS A 12 -2.91 11.19 31.27
CA CYS A 12 -2.37 12.45 30.81
C CYS A 12 -2.81 12.85 29.40
N ARG A 13 -3.27 14.10 29.31
CA ARG A 13 -3.00 15.07 28.24
C ARG A 13 -1.80 14.74 27.35
N SER A 14 -2.07 14.80 26.04
CA SER A 14 -1.24 15.33 24.95
C SER A 14 0.24 15.57 25.27
N ARG A 15 1.11 14.69 24.75
CA ARG A 15 2.55 14.94 24.63
C ARG A 15 3.06 14.43 23.29
N ASP A 16 3.31 15.39 22.40
CA ASP A 16 4.52 15.49 21.59
C ASP A 16 4.96 14.23 20.81
N TYR A 17 4.19 13.86 19.78
CA TYR A 17 4.68 12.98 18.70
C TYR A 17 5.58 13.70 17.69
N HIS A 18 5.92 14.97 17.93
CA HIS A 18 6.60 15.83 16.96
C HIS A 18 8.13 15.87 17.05
N LEU A 19 8.78 15.17 18.01
CA LEU A 19 10.21 15.41 18.29
C LEU A 19 11.15 14.20 18.33
N VAL A 20 10.72 12.98 17.96
CA VAL A 20 11.61 11.78 18.04
C VAL A 20 11.82 11.06 16.70
N ILE A 21 11.22 11.52 15.59
CA ILE A 21 11.43 10.93 14.26
C ILE A 21 12.51 11.70 13.50
N ASN A 22 13.69 11.88 14.10
CA ASN A 22 14.79 12.58 13.40
C ASN A 22 16.17 11.95 13.61
N THR A 23 16.24 10.68 13.99
CA THR A 23 17.54 10.04 14.19
C THR A 23 17.47 8.55 13.86
N LEU A 24 17.54 8.21 12.56
CA LEU A 24 18.27 7.06 11.98
C LEU A 24 17.77 6.76 10.54
N ILE A 25 18.38 7.46 9.58
CA ILE A 25 18.81 6.99 8.26
C ILE A 25 17.83 6.10 7.47
N HIS A 26 17.05 6.73 6.59
CA HIS A 26 17.10 6.40 5.18
C HIS A 26 16.99 7.73 4.43
N THR A 27 17.80 7.93 3.40
CA THR A 27 17.76 9.07 2.50
C THR A 27 16.33 9.23 1.96
N VAL A 28 15.51 10.05 2.60
CA VAL A 28 14.17 10.34 2.11
C VAL A 28 14.38 11.25 0.90
N MET A 29 14.40 10.67 -0.30
CA MET A 29 13.83 11.39 -1.42
C MET A 29 12.42 11.76 -0.96
N THR A 30 12.17 13.05 -0.73
CA THR A 30 10.85 13.54 -0.36
C THR A 30 9.92 13.24 -1.52
N MET A 31 9.21 12.11 -1.43
CA MET A 31 8.26 11.67 -2.44
C MET A 31 7.14 12.71 -2.53
N ASP A 32 6.93 13.25 -3.72
CA ASP A 32 5.86 14.22 -3.96
C ASP A 32 4.51 13.48 -3.99
N ILE A 33 3.70 13.72 -2.96
CA ILE A 33 2.37 13.12 -2.82
C ILE A 33 1.50 13.43 -4.05
N THR A 34 1.64 14.63 -4.65
CA THR A 34 0.88 15.06 -5.84
C THR A 34 1.36 14.39 -7.14
N LYS A 35 2.41 13.57 -7.05
CA LYS A 35 2.94 12.74 -8.14
C LYS A 35 2.93 11.26 -7.79
N SER A 36 2.16 10.90 -6.75
CA SER A 36 2.12 9.56 -6.16
C SER A 36 0.76 8.89 -6.32
N VAL A 37 0.81 7.62 -6.71
CA VAL A 37 -0.36 6.73 -6.92
C VAL A 37 -0.21 5.52 -6.02
N ALA A 38 -1.22 5.20 -5.21
CA ALA A 38 -1.24 3.95 -4.45
C ALA A 38 -2.21 2.93 -5.04
N PHE A 39 -1.82 1.67 -4.99
CA PHE A 39 -2.65 0.55 -5.42
C PHE A 39 -3.42 -0.06 -4.25
N THR A 40 -4.66 -0.48 -4.51
CA THR A 40 -5.41 -1.32 -3.57
C THR A 40 -6.39 -2.23 -4.29
N GLY A 41 -6.45 -3.50 -3.94
CA GLY A 41 -7.43 -4.37 -4.57
C GLY A 41 -7.60 -5.72 -3.90
N HIS A 42 -8.45 -6.53 -4.53
CA HIS A 42 -8.80 -7.85 -4.05
C HIS A 42 -7.62 -8.84 -4.05
N ARG A 43 -7.68 -9.80 -3.13
CA ARG A 43 -6.78 -10.97 -3.07
C ARG A 43 -7.05 -11.91 -4.25
N SER A 44 -6.09 -12.77 -4.58
CA SER A 44 -6.15 -13.68 -5.73
C SER A 44 -7.45 -14.50 -5.79
N GLU A 45 -7.95 -14.99 -4.66
CA GLU A 45 -9.20 -15.75 -4.56
C GLU A 45 -10.47 -14.99 -4.98
N ARG A 46 -10.42 -13.65 -5.02
CA ARG A 46 -11.53 -12.79 -5.45
C ARG A 46 -11.33 -12.21 -6.85
N ILE A 47 -10.27 -12.60 -7.54
CA ILE A 47 -10.01 -12.23 -8.93
C ILE A 47 -10.23 -13.48 -9.80
N LEU A 48 -11.25 -13.44 -10.65
CA LEU A 48 -11.50 -14.53 -11.59
C LEU A 48 -10.30 -14.70 -12.53
N GLN A 49 -9.78 -15.93 -12.65
CA GLN A 49 -8.58 -16.22 -13.44
C GLN A 49 -8.71 -15.77 -14.90
N VAL A 50 -9.89 -15.95 -15.50
CA VAL A 50 -10.22 -15.49 -16.86
C VAL A 50 -10.12 -13.97 -17.04
N ARG A 51 -10.21 -13.19 -15.94
CA ARG A 51 -10.08 -11.73 -15.97
C ARG A 51 -8.65 -11.25 -15.67
N MET A 52 -7.74 -12.12 -15.22
CA MET A 52 -6.39 -11.72 -14.80
C MET A 52 -5.61 -11.01 -15.91
N LEU A 53 -5.63 -11.53 -17.13
CA LEU A 53 -4.93 -10.92 -18.27
C LEU A 53 -5.52 -9.55 -18.62
N TYR A 54 -6.85 -9.45 -18.74
CA TYR A 54 -7.52 -8.19 -19.02
C TYR A 54 -7.30 -7.15 -17.91
N LEU A 55 -7.33 -7.59 -16.64
CA LEU A 55 -7.04 -6.75 -15.50
C LEU A 55 -5.60 -6.23 -15.55
N TYR A 56 -4.63 -7.10 -15.89
CA TYR A 56 -3.24 -6.69 -16.06
C TYR A 56 -3.09 -5.62 -17.15
N LEU A 57 -3.72 -5.82 -18.31
CA LEU A 57 -3.70 -4.84 -19.41
C LEU A 57 -4.37 -3.52 -19.01
N ASP A 58 -5.51 -3.57 -18.30
CA ASP A 58 -6.19 -2.39 -17.76
C ASP A 58 -5.28 -1.64 -16.76
N ILE A 59 -4.54 -2.36 -15.89
CA ILE A 59 -3.56 -1.75 -14.97
C ILE A 59 -2.43 -1.09 -15.75
N VAL A 60 -1.78 -1.79 -16.69
CA VAL A 60 -0.69 -1.23 -17.52
C VAL A 60 -1.16 0.03 -18.25
N SER A 61 -2.35 -0.01 -18.85
CA SER A 61 -2.94 1.15 -19.52
C SER A 61 -3.11 2.34 -18.58
N GLN A 62 -3.64 2.12 -17.37
CA GLN A 62 -3.79 3.20 -16.39
C GLN A 62 -2.45 3.71 -15.85
N VAL A 63 -1.47 2.84 -15.60
CA VAL A 63 -0.13 3.27 -15.16
C VAL A 63 0.52 4.14 -16.24
N LYS A 64 0.46 3.74 -17.52
CA LYS A 64 0.95 4.55 -18.65
C LYS A 64 0.26 5.91 -18.72
N ARG A 65 -1.06 5.94 -18.56
CA ARG A 65 -1.85 7.19 -18.55
C ARG A 65 -1.46 8.10 -17.39
N LEU A 66 -1.33 7.56 -16.17
CA LEU A 66 -0.94 8.36 -15.01
C LEU A 66 0.49 8.86 -15.15
N TYR A 67 1.38 8.02 -15.68
CA TYR A 67 2.74 8.43 -16.00
C TYR A 67 2.78 9.61 -16.99
N SER A 68 1.98 9.58 -18.07
CA SER A 68 1.92 10.69 -19.03
C SER A 68 1.32 11.97 -18.44
N LEU A 69 0.51 11.87 -17.38
CA LEU A 69 0.01 13.00 -16.58
C LEU A 69 1.02 13.53 -15.54
N GLY A 70 2.22 12.95 -15.49
CA GLY A 70 3.30 13.41 -14.62
C GLY A 70 3.45 12.62 -13.32
N TYR A 71 2.65 11.59 -13.06
CA TYR A 71 2.85 10.74 -11.88
C TYR A 71 4.12 9.91 -12.04
N ARG A 72 4.90 9.78 -10.97
CA ARG A 72 6.20 9.09 -10.99
C ARG A 72 6.31 8.00 -9.94
N TYR A 73 5.65 8.17 -8.81
CA TYR A 73 5.75 7.23 -7.70
C TYR A 73 4.52 6.34 -7.62
N PHE A 74 4.74 5.04 -7.65
CA PHE A 74 3.68 4.04 -7.60
C PHE A 74 3.89 3.15 -6.38
N LEU A 75 3.02 3.31 -5.39
CA LEU A 75 3.09 2.61 -4.12
C LEU A 75 2.23 1.35 -4.18
N SER A 76 2.85 0.21 -3.90
CA SER A 76 2.15 -1.06 -3.74
C SER A 76 2.24 -1.54 -2.32
N GLY A 77 1.14 -2.06 -1.79
CA GLY A 77 1.16 -2.78 -0.53
C GLY A 77 1.82 -4.16 -0.62
N MET A 78 2.15 -4.62 -1.82
CA MET A 78 2.75 -5.93 -2.07
C MET A 78 1.91 -7.12 -1.56
N ALA A 79 0.60 -6.88 -1.40
CA ALA A 79 -0.36 -7.90 -1.02
C ALA A 79 -0.61 -8.89 -2.16
N GLU A 80 -0.67 -10.19 -1.87
CA GLU A 80 -1.11 -11.19 -2.84
C GLU A 80 -2.44 -10.80 -3.52
N GLY A 81 -2.53 -10.92 -4.85
CA GLY A 81 -3.66 -10.46 -5.66
C GLY A 81 -3.33 -9.20 -6.46
N PHE A 82 -4.25 -8.22 -6.44
CA PHE A 82 -4.15 -7.00 -7.24
C PHE A 82 -2.87 -6.20 -6.99
N ASP A 83 -2.46 -6.02 -5.73
CA ASP A 83 -1.27 -5.22 -5.40
C ASP A 83 0.01 -5.79 -6.05
N LEU A 84 0.17 -7.13 -6.10
CA LEU A 84 1.29 -7.77 -6.80
C LEU A 84 1.20 -7.63 -8.33
N LEU A 85 0.00 -7.74 -8.90
CA LEU A 85 -0.20 -7.51 -10.35
C LEU A 85 0.15 -6.07 -10.74
N ALA A 86 -0.28 -5.10 -9.93
CA ALA A 86 0.02 -3.71 -10.17
C ALA A 86 1.49 -3.37 -9.97
N ALA A 87 2.13 -3.95 -8.95
CA ALA A 87 3.57 -3.79 -8.76
C ALA A 87 4.37 -4.42 -9.92
N GLN A 88 3.94 -5.57 -10.45
CA GLN A 88 4.55 -6.16 -11.64
C GLN A 88 4.39 -5.26 -12.87
N ALA A 89 3.21 -4.66 -13.07
CA ALA A 89 2.97 -3.74 -14.18
C ALA A 89 3.93 -2.54 -14.14
N VAL A 90 4.15 -1.96 -12.96
CA VAL A 90 5.12 -0.87 -12.81
C VAL A 90 6.54 -1.38 -13.06
N ALA A 91 6.92 -2.53 -12.49
CA ALA A 91 8.25 -3.11 -12.67
C ALA A 91 8.57 -3.38 -14.16
N ASP A 92 7.62 -3.86 -14.95
CA ASP A 92 7.78 -4.07 -16.39
C ASP A 92 7.97 -2.74 -17.12
N LEU A 93 7.21 -1.71 -16.73
CA LEU A 93 7.27 -0.38 -17.36
C LEU A 93 8.55 0.38 -17.04
N LYS A 94 9.28 0.03 -15.98
CA LYS A 94 10.61 0.60 -15.69
C LYS A 94 11.64 0.36 -16.79
N MET A 95 11.44 -0.65 -17.63
CA MET A 95 12.29 -0.90 -18.80
C MET A 95 12.10 0.17 -19.90
N GLU A 96 10.91 0.81 -19.94
CA GLU A 96 10.55 1.84 -20.91
C GLU A 96 10.67 3.26 -20.32
N TYR A 97 10.35 3.43 -19.03
CA TYR A 97 10.31 4.72 -18.34
C TYR A 97 11.32 4.74 -17.19
N THR A 98 12.43 5.46 -17.34
CA THR A 98 13.55 5.41 -16.40
C THR A 98 13.35 6.19 -15.10
N ASP A 99 12.39 7.12 -15.07
CA ASP A 99 12.04 7.92 -13.89
C ASP A 99 10.75 7.45 -13.19
N ILE A 100 10.13 6.36 -13.64
CA ILE A 100 9.04 5.70 -12.92
C ILE A 100 9.62 4.97 -11.70
N ARG A 101 9.00 5.13 -10.54
CA ARG A 101 9.45 4.59 -9.26
C ARG A 101 8.41 3.66 -8.65
N LEU A 102 8.83 2.44 -8.32
CA LEU A 102 8.03 1.47 -7.58
C LEU A 102 8.45 1.50 -6.10
N ILE A 103 7.47 1.79 -5.24
CA ILE A 103 7.65 1.84 -3.78
C ILE A 103 6.90 0.65 -3.16
N ALA A 104 7.65 -0.29 -2.57
CA ALA A 104 7.09 -1.45 -1.90
C ALA A 104 6.80 -1.12 -0.43
N VAL A 105 5.52 -1.05 -0.04
CA VAL A 105 5.10 -0.76 1.34
C VAL A 105 4.63 -2.05 2.00
N VAL A 106 5.49 -2.61 2.84
CA VAL A 106 5.30 -3.92 3.48
C VAL A 106 4.91 -3.73 4.95
N PRO A 107 3.81 -4.34 5.43
CA PRO A 107 3.34 -4.17 6.80
C PRO A 107 4.29 -4.79 7.84
N PHE A 108 4.94 -5.92 7.49
CA PHE A 108 5.95 -6.60 8.30
C PHE A 108 6.81 -7.54 7.44
N ARG A 109 8.06 -7.85 7.85
CA ARG A 109 9.05 -8.55 7.00
C ARG A 109 8.55 -9.86 6.38
N ARG A 110 7.78 -10.62 7.15
CA ARG A 110 7.31 -11.97 6.80
C ARG A 110 5.93 -11.99 6.14
N GLN A 111 5.50 -10.88 5.54
CA GLN A 111 4.20 -10.75 4.88
C GLN A 111 3.91 -11.89 3.88
N SER A 112 4.91 -12.29 3.08
CA SER A 112 4.75 -13.25 1.98
C SER A 112 4.83 -14.73 2.41
N ASP A 113 5.03 -15.02 3.70
CA ASP A 113 5.22 -16.40 4.20
C ASP A 113 4.07 -17.34 3.87
N ARG A 114 2.85 -16.80 3.78
CA ARG A 114 1.62 -17.57 3.51
C ARG A 114 1.14 -17.47 2.06
N TYR A 115 1.91 -16.83 1.18
CA TYR A 115 1.51 -16.66 -0.21
C TYR A 115 1.63 -17.99 -0.95
N ARG A 116 0.84 -18.14 -2.02
CA ARG A 116 1.02 -19.27 -2.94
C ARG A 116 2.44 -19.24 -3.53
N PRO A 117 3.06 -20.39 -3.83
CA PRO A 117 4.45 -20.44 -4.31
C PRO A 117 4.75 -19.52 -5.49
N GLU A 118 3.82 -19.41 -6.44
CA GLU A 118 3.94 -18.58 -7.62
C GLU A 118 3.93 -17.08 -7.26
N ASN A 119 3.03 -16.69 -6.35
CA ASN A 119 2.90 -15.33 -5.86
C ASN A 119 4.05 -14.94 -4.92
N LYS A 120 4.59 -15.88 -4.15
CA LYS A 120 5.81 -15.67 -3.35
C LYS A 120 7.01 -15.42 -4.25
N SER A 121 7.18 -16.25 -5.29
CA SER A 121 8.23 -16.06 -6.30
C SER A 121 8.09 -14.72 -7.03
N LEU A 122 6.86 -14.30 -7.35
CA LEU A 122 6.56 -12.99 -7.93
C LEU A 122 6.92 -11.85 -6.96
N TYR A 123 6.47 -11.94 -5.72
CA TYR A 123 6.81 -10.98 -4.66
C TYR A 123 8.33 -10.81 -4.53
N ASP A 124 9.08 -11.91 -4.43
CA ASP A 124 10.54 -11.86 -4.26
C ASP A 124 11.25 -11.24 -5.47
N ARG A 125 10.74 -11.44 -6.70
CA ARG A 125 11.27 -10.77 -7.89
C ARG A 125 11.01 -9.26 -7.86
N ILE A 126 9.79 -8.85 -7.53
CA ILE A 126 9.41 -7.44 -7.48
C ILE A 126 10.16 -6.70 -6.36
N MET A 127 10.34 -7.33 -5.20
CA MET A 127 11.11 -6.74 -4.10
C MET A 127 12.56 -6.42 -4.48
N LYS A 128 13.16 -7.19 -5.41
CA LYS A 128 14.52 -6.93 -5.92
C LYS A 128 14.58 -5.78 -6.92
N THR A 129 13.47 -5.41 -7.54
CA THR A 129 13.41 -4.36 -8.57
C THR A 129 12.74 -3.07 -8.09
N ALA A 130 12.09 -3.10 -6.92
CA ALA A 130 11.54 -1.90 -6.27
C ALA A 130 12.64 -0.86 -6.01
N ASP A 131 12.33 0.41 -6.26
CA ASP A 131 13.27 1.51 -6.02
C ASP A 131 13.45 1.76 -4.52
N GLU A 132 12.36 1.61 -3.77
CA GLU A 132 12.34 1.77 -2.33
C GLU A 132 11.47 0.71 -1.67
N THR A 133 11.85 0.32 -0.46
CA THR A 133 11.11 -0.62 0.37
C THR A 133 10.88 0.02 1.74
N VAL A 134 9.61 0.18 2.09
CA VAL A 134 9.17 0.68 3.39
C VAL A 134 8.61 -0.50 4.18
N ILE A 135 9.33 -0.91 5.23
CA ILE A 135 8.86 -1.95 6.16
C ILE A 135 8.37 -1.25 7.42
N LEU A 136 7.06 -1.31 7.68
CA LEU A 136 6.44 -0.56 8.77
C LEU A 136 6.70 -1.19 10.15
N ARG A 137 6.90 -2.51 10.20
CA ARG A 137 7.19 -3.25 11.43
C ARG A 137 8.12 -4.43 11.16
N GLU A 138 8.85 -4.85 12.17
CA GLU A 138 9.63 -6.10 12.11
C GLU A 138 8.69 -7.32 12.09
N ASP A 139 7.79 -7.40 13.07
CA ASP A 139 6.89 -8.54 13.28
C ASP A 139 5.42 -8.21 13.06
N TYR A 140 4.63 -9.27 12.87
CA TYR A 140 3.17 -9.18 12.79
C TYR A 140 2.59 -8.60 14.09
N CYS A 141 1.64 -7.69 13.94
CA CYS A 141 0.75 -7.29 15.02
C CYS A 141 -0.68 -7.12 14.50
N LYS A 142 -1.66 -7.21 15.40
CA LYS A 142 -3.03 -6.83 15.07
C LYS A 142 -3.04 -5.38 14.55
N GLY A 143 -3.66 -5.16 13.39
CA GLY A 143 -3.77 -3.83 12.76
C GLY A 143 -2.65 -3.45 11.77
N CYS A 144 -1.57 -4.21 11.64
CA CYS A 144 -0.44 -3.84 10.75
C CYS A 144 -0.85 -3.63 9.28
N PHE A 145 -1.81 -4.42 8.78
CA PHE A 145 -2.34 -4.25 7.43
C PHE A 145 -3.16 -2.96 7.25
N HIS A 146 -3.91 -2.53 8.28
CA HIS A 146 -4.62 -1.26 8.23
C HIS A 146 -3.65 -0.09 8.26
N HIS A 147 -2.61 -0.15 9.12
CA HIS A 147 -1.57 0.88 9.15
C HIS A 147 -0.83 0.98 7.82
N ARG A 148 -0.59 -0.15 7.15
CA ARG A 148 -0.04 -0.18 5.79
C ARG A 148 -0.97 0.49 4.78
N ASN A 149 -2.27 0.21 4.83
CA ASN A 149 -3.24 0.87 3.95
C ASN A 149 -3.32 2.38 4.23
N ASP A 150 -3.21 2.79 5.49
CA ASP A 150 -3.19 4.19 5.89
C ASP A 150 -1.96 4.90 5.31
N TYR A 151 -0.77 4.29 5.44
CA TYR A 151 0.45 4.80 4.81
C TYR A 151 0.28 5.01 3.29
N LEU A 152 -0.33 4.05 2.59
CA LEU A 152 -0.59 4.17 1.16
C LEU A 152 -1.49 5.37 0.84
N ILE A 153 -2.55 5.60 1.62
CA ILE A 153 -3.48 6.72 1.43
C ILE A 153 -2.83 8.07 1.78
N ASP A 154 -2.03 8.10 2.84
CA ASP A 154 -1.39 9.32 3.32
C ASP A 154 -0.33 9.81 2.33
N ASN A 155 0.33 8.89 1.62
CA ASN A 155 1.45 9.16 0.72
C ASN A 155 1.09 9.06 -0.77
N SER A 156 -0.19 9.22 -1.13
CA SER A 156 -0.63 9.27 -2.53
C SER A 156 -1.74 10.28 -2.75
N GLU A 157 -1.80 10.85 -3.95
CA GLU A 157 -2.94 11.65 -4.38
C GLU A 157 -4.03 10.78 -5.00
N ILE A 158 -3.62 9.76 -5.77
CA ILE A 158 -4.52 8.85 -6.47
C ILE A 158 -4.50 7.46 -5.83
N ILE A 159 -5.68 6.91 -5.61
CA ILE A 159 -5.88 5.49 -5.30
C ILE A 159 -6.39 4.78 -6.55
N LEU A 160 -5.53 3.96 -7.17
CA LEU A 160 -5.94 3.06 -8.24
C LEU A 160 -6.43 1.74 -7.61
N ALA A 161 -7.74 1.54 -7.66
CA ALA A 161 -8.43 0.47 -6.97
C ALA A 161 -8.93 -0.62 -7.92
N TYR A 162 -9.00 -1.86 -7.42
CA TYR A 162 -9.83 -2.92 -7.99
C TYR A 162 -10.80 -3.45 -6.92
N TRP A 163 -11.99 -2.87 -6.90
CA TRP A 163 -13.00 -3.11 -5.86
C TRP A 163 -14.39 -3.34 -6.46
N ASP A 164 -14.96 -4.50 -6.17
CA ASP A 164 -16.28 -4.97 -6.59
C ASP A 164 -17.46 -4.31 -5.85
N LYS A 165 -17.23 -3.17 -5.20
CA LYS A 165 -18.23 -2.38 -4.45
C LYS A 165 -18.84 -3.09 -3.23
N GLN A 166 -18.33 -4.26 -2.85
CA GLN A 166 -18.79 -4.97 -1.66
C GLN A 166 -18.39 -4.23 -0.37
N PRO A 167 -19.28 -4.09 0.63
CA PRO A 167 -19.07 -3.25 1.82
C PRO A 167 -18.23 -3.94 2.91
N TYR A 168 -17.24 -4.75 2.52
CA TYR A 168 -16.40 -5.51 3.46
C TYR A 168 -15.01 -5.78 2.88
N GLY A 169 -14.05 -6.04 3.78
CA GLY A 169 -12.67 -6.39 3.46
C GLY A 169 -11.71 -5.19 3.40
N GLY A 170 -10.42 -5.49 3.21
CA GLY A 170 -9.35 -4.49 3.23
C GLY A 170 -9.49 -3.41 2.15
N THR A 171 -9.91 -3.79 0.94
CA THR A 171 -10.11 -2.84 -0.17
C THR A 171 -11.25 -1.87 0.10
N TYR A 172 -12.37 -2.36 0.68
CA TYR A 172 -13.48 -1.51 1.10
C TYR A 172 -13.02 -0.48 2.13
N TYR A 173 -12.26 -0.91 3.14
CA TYR A 173 -11.65 -0.02 4.14
C TYR A 173 -10.79 1.07 3.45
N THR A 174 -9.88 0.67 2.57
CA THR A 174 -8.96 1.62 1.90
C THR A 174 -9.73 2.63 1.05
N VAL A 175 -10.67 2.17 0.21
CA VAL A 175 -11.48 3.05 -0.64
C VAL A 175 -12.37 3.97 0.19
N GLY A 176 -12.98 3.46 1.27
CA GLY A 176 -13.79 4.26 2.18
C GLY A 176 -12.98 5.37 2.86
N LYS A 177 -11.82 5.03 3.41
CA LYS A 177 -10.92 6.01 4.04
C LYS A 177 -10.36 7.02 3.03
N ALA A 178 -9.98 6.58 1.84
CA ALA A 178 -9.53 7.45 0.76
C ALA A 178 -10.60 8.50 0.36
N ARG A 179 -11.88 8.11 0.33
CA ARG A 179 -13.00 9.06 0.12
C ARG A 179 -13.09 10.09 1.24
N MET A 180 -12.99 9.66 2.49
CA MET A 180 -13.01 10.57 3.65
C MET A 180 -11.85 11.58 3.62
N MET A 181 -10.72 11.19 3.04
CA MET A 181 -9.52 12.02 2.89
C MET A 181 -9.45 12.78 1.56
N ASN A 182 -10.54 12.80 0.78
CA ASN A 182 -10.63 13.47 -0.52
C ASN A 182 -9.54 13.06 -1.53
N ARG A 183 -9.12 11.78 -1.51
CA ARG A 183 -8.23 11.24 -2.53
C ARG A 183 -8.98 10.96 -3.84
N ASN A 184 -8.30 11.12 -4.96
CA ASN A 184 -8.83 10.77 -6.27
C ASN A 184 -8.84 9.24 -6.42
N ILE A 185 -10.02 8.64 -6.64
CA ILE A 185 -10.14 7.18 -6.73
C ILE A 185 -10.48 6.78 -8.16
N ILE A 186 -9.62 5.96 -8.77
CA ILE A 186 -9.85 5.32 -10.06
C ILE A 186 -10.13 3.84 -9.78
N ASN A 187 -11.37 3.39 -9.94
CA ASN A 187 -11.72 1.98 -9.73
C ASN A 187 -11.80 1.24 -11.08
N LEU A 188 -10.98 0.21 -11.26
CA LEU A 188 -10.92 -0.60 -12.48
C LEU A 188 -11.97 -1.71 -12.54
N TYR A 189 -12.68 -1.95 -11.45
CA TYR A 189 -13.73 -2.95 -11.44
C TYR A 189 -14.93 -2.48 -12.29
N LYS A 190 -15.17 -3.20 -13.38
CA LYS A 190 -16.32 -3.06 -14.29
C LYS A 190 -17.43 -4.03 -13.87
#